data_AF-A0A7S3UGB2-F1
#
_entry.id   AF-A0A7S3UGB2-F1
#
_cell.length_a   1.000
_cell.length_b   1.000
_cell.length_c   1.000
_cell.angle_alpha   90.00
_cell.angle_beta   90.00
_cell.angle_gamma   90.00
#
_symmetry.space_group_name_H-M   'P 1'
#
loop_
_entity.id
_entity.type
_entity.pdbx_description
1 polymer ?
#
loop_
_entity_poly.entity_id
_entity_poly.type
_entity_poly.pdbx_seq_one_letter_code
_entity_poly.pdbx_strand_id
1 'polypeptide(L)'
;MGFPEISVDQVTPPFVNMVEQDLVAKPVFSFWLNRKQGDEEGGELVLGGVDKKHYVGKHVWVPVTRRGYWQFKMDSLAVSKSTFCDGGCAAIADTGTSLIAGPTEEVNKLNQVIGAQTVPSADYCKSLATAVGERMSSLSEEAKHGADLCKQLNLCQADRSVFHSRKLAAIQPVAGKEGTISPECALCESLTSLFPENLGAAVEQGDLTERLESRCEELSSSNQLTGGQASVDCSKIPDMPDVDFEIAGETFTLSASQYVLQIKIAGRTQCLSGFMGLDVPAPLGPLWILGDVFLGPWHTVFDYGKSRVGFAEAA
;
A
#
# COMPACT_ATOMS: atom_id res chain seq x y z
N MET A 1 -8.85 -14.04 -6.52
CA MET A 1 -9.12 -15.19 -7.42
C MET A 1 -8.19 -16.37 -7.06
N GLY A 2 -8.24 -16.87 -5.83
CA GLY A 2 -7.33 -17.93 -5.34
C GLY A 2 -7.76 -19.35 -5.70
N PHE A 3 -6.95 -20.34 -5.29
CA PHE A 3 -7.29 -21.76 -5.37
C PHE A 3 -8.15 -22.18 -4.13
N PRO A 4 -8.95 -23.27 -4.20
CA PRO A 4 -9.86 -23.64 -3.12
C PRO A 4 -9.20 -24.01 -1.78
N GLU A 5 -7.93 -24.43 -1.77
CA GLU A 5 -7.24 -24.96 -0.59
C GLU A 5 -7.16 -23.97 0.59
N ILE A 6 -7.26 -22.67 0.33
CA ILE A 6 -7.29 -21.60 1.35
C ILE A 6 -8.67 -20.92 1.49
N SER A 7 -9.72 -21.49 0.90
CA SER A 7 -11.07 -20.95 0.98
C SER A 7 -11.68 -21.19 2.37
N VAL A 8 -12.30 -20.15 2.94
CA VAL A 8 -13.09 -20.27 4.17
C VAL A 8 -14.24 -21.25 3.91
N ASP A 9 -14.50 -22.14 4.86
CA ASP A 9 -15.45 -23.25 4.76
C ASP A 9 -15.28 -24.15 3.51
N GLN A 10 -14.09 -24.11 2.87
CA GLN A 10 -13.75 -24.82 1.63
C GLN A 10 -14.72 -24.55 0.46
N VAL A 11 -15.34 -23.36 0.43
CA VAL A 11 -16.27 -22.97 -0.65
C VAL A 11 -15.53 -22.87 -1.99
N THR A 12 -16.04 -23.56 -3.02
CA THR A 12 -15.48 -23.54 -4.39
C THR A 12 -15.41 -22.10 -4.93
N PRO A 13 -14.23 -21.57 -5.31
CA PRO A 13 -14.10 -20.21 -5.81
C PRO A 13 -14.91 -19.94 -7.10
N PRO A 14 -15.36 -18.71 -7.37
CA PRO A 14 -16.19 -18.40 -8.55
C PRO A 14 -15.57 -18.81 -9.89
N PHE A 15 -14.26 -18.59 -10.07
CA PHE A 15 -13.57 -19.01 -11.30
C PHE A 15 -13.47 -20.53 -11.45
N VAL A 16 -13.36 -21.26 -10.33
CA VAL A 16 -13.33 -22.73 -10.35
C VAL A 16 -14.69 -23.27 -10.77
N ASN A 17 -15.79 -22.71 -10.24
CA ASN A 17 -17.14 -23.00 -10.72
C ASN A 17 -17.30 -22.71 -12.23
N MET A 18 -16.75 -21.61 -12.74
CA MET A 18 -16.82 -21.29 -14.17
C MET A 18 -16.08 -22.32 -15.05
N VAL A 19 -14.95 -22.84 -14.57
CA VAL A 19 -14.20 -23.92 -15.25
C VAL A 19 -14.96 -25.25 -15.17
N GLU A 20 -15.54 -25.59 -14.01
CA GLU A 20 -16.30 -26.82 -13.78
C GLU A 20 -17.65 -26.85 -14.51
N GLN A 21 -18.17 -25.69 -14.92
CA GLN A 21 -19.42 -25.52 -15.66
C GLN A 21 -19.21 -25.20 -17.15
N ASP A 22 -17.98 -25.35 -17.67
CA ASP A 22 -17.58 -25.05 -19.06
C ASP A 22 -17.94 -23.62 -19.54
N LEU A 23 -18.08 -22.66 -18.61
CA LEU A 23 -18.44 -21.26 -18.90
C LEU A 23 -17.27 -20.42 -19.44
N VAL A 24 -16.05 -20.96 -19.42
CA VAL A 24 -14.83 -20.30 -19.89
C VAL A 24 -14.09 -21.17 -20.91
N ALA A 25 -13.76 -20.60 -22.07
CA ALA A 25 -13.17 -21.34 -23.19
C ALA A 25 -11.78 -21.96 -22.90
N LYS A 26 -11.12 -21.52 -21.81
CA LYS A 26 -9.86 -22.05 -21.28
C LYS A 26 -9.85 -21.90 -19.75
N PRO A 27 -9.17 -22.78 -18.99
CA PRO A 27 -8.98 -22.63 -17.56
C PRO A 27 -7.87 -21.62 -17.23
N VAL A 28 -7.99 -20.39 -17.75
CA VAL A 28 -7.08 -19.26 -17.51
C VAL A 28 -7.87 -17.96 -17.29
N PHE A 29 -7.31 -17.03 -16.53
CA PHE A 29 -7.73 -15.64 -16.53
C PHE A 29 -6.51 -14.72 -16.61
N SER A 30 -6.69 -13.46 -17.01
CA SER A 30 -5.60 -12.49 -17.08
C SER A 30 -6.02 -11.08 -16.72
N PHE A 31 -5.05 -10.30 -16.25
CA PHE A 31 -5.20 -8.92 -15.87
C PHE A 31 -4.24 -8.03 -16.67
N TRP A 32 -4.78 -6.91 -17.14
CA TRP A 32 -4.05 -5.70 -17.53
C TRP A 32 -4.55 -4.57 -16.62
N LEU A 33 -3.63 -3.87 -15.96
CA LEU A 33 -3.96 -2.79 -15.03
C LEU A 33 -3.35 -1.51 -15.58
N ASN A 34 -4.18 -0.59 -16.07
CA ASN A 34 -3.67 0.61 -16.73
C ASN A 34 -3.00 1.54 -15.71
N ARG A 35 -1.80 2.02 -16.03
CA ARG A 35 -0.99 2.92 -15.18
C ARG A 35 -0.91 4.35 -15.74
N LYS A 36 -1.53 4.62 -16.89
CA LYS A 36 -1.56 5.92 -17.56
C LYS A 36 -2.56 6.85 -16.83
N GLN A 37 -2.04 7.85 -16.10
CA GLN A 37 -2.89 8.78 -15.36
C GLN A 37 -3.72 9.65 -16.31
N GLY A 38 -5.05 9.60 -16.16
CA GLY A 38 -6.01 10.41 -16.93
C GLY A 38 -6.76 9.64 -18.02
N ASP A 39 -6.39 8.38 -18.29
CA ASP A 39 -7.19 7.48 -19.11
C ASP A 39 -8.51 7.13 -18.40
N GLU A 40 -9.60 6.96 -19.17
CA GLU A 40 -10.91 6.54 -18.62
C GLU A 40 -10.95 5.03 -18.28
N GLU A 41 -10.09 4.23 -18.92
CA GLU A 41 -10.03 2.77 -18.78
C GLU A 41 -8.92 2.36 -17.81
N GLY A 42 -9.29 1.95 -16.58
CA GLY A 42 -8.34 1.58 -15.52
C GLY A 42 -7.74 0.17 -15.65
N GLY A 43 -8.24 -0.68 -16.54
CA GLY A 43 -7.76 -2.06 -16.72
C GLY A 43 -8.85 -3.04 -17.17
N GLU A 44 -8.44 -4.26 -17.52
CA GLU A 44 -9.30 -5.36 -17.97
C GLU A 44 -9.00 -6.65 -17.18
N LEU A 45 -10.05 -7.40 -16.84
CA LEU A 45 -9.98 -8.79 -16.38
C LEU A 45 -10.63 -9.70 -17.43
N VAL A 46 -9.82 -10.49 -18.14
CA VAL A 46 -10.32 -11.49 -19.10
C VAL A 46 -10.50 -12.82 -18.40
N LEU A 47 -11.73 -13.35 -18.40
CA LEU A 47 -12.05 -14.69 -17.93
C LEU A 47 -12.10 -15.66 -19.12
N GLY A 48 -11.35 -16.76 -19.05
CA GLY A 48 -11.31 -17.78 -20.11
C GLY A 48 -10.37 -17.49 -21.28
N GLY A 49 -9.56 -16.44 -21.19
CA GLY A 49 -8.74 -15.97 -22.31
C GLY A 49 -7.67 -14.97 -21.90
N VAL A 50 -7.11 -14.31 -22.91
CA VAL A 50 -6.14 -13.21 -22.84
C VAL A 50 -6.35 -12.36 -24.09
N ASP A 51 -6.52 -11.04 -23.97
CA ASP A 51 -6.53 -10.16 -25.15
C ASP A 51 -5.09 -9.77 -25.52
N LYS A 52 -4.81 -9.79 -26.83
CA LYS A 52 -3.51 -9.44 -27.40
C LYS A 52 -3.28 -7.94 -27.55
N LYS A 53 -4.30 -7.11 -27.31
CA LYS A 53 -4.18 -5.64 -27.26
C LYS A 53 -3.35 -5.16 -26.07
N HIS A 54 -3.35 -5.92 -24.98
CA HIS A 54 -2.89 -5.44 -23.67
C HIS A 54 -1.49 -5.93 -23.26
N TYR A 55 -0.78 -6.64 -24.14
CA TYR A 55 0.60 -7.08 -23.88
C TYR A 55 1.47 -7.15 -25.14
N VAL A 56 2.78 -6.99 -24.96
CA VAL A 56 3.82 -7.09 -25.99
C VAL A 56 4.61 -8.39 -25.83
N GLY A 57 5.13 -8.93 -26.93
CA GLY A 57 6.02 -10.11 -26.90
C GLY A 57 5.32 -11.42 -26.54
N LYS A 58 5.77 -12.08 -25.45
CA LYS A 58 5.33 -13.40 -24.99
C LYS A 58 5.41 -13.46 -23.47
N HIS A 59 4.47 -14.17 -22.83
CA HIS A 59 4.57 -14.45 -21.40
C HIS A 59 5.73 -15.41 -21.08
N VAL A 60 6.60 -14.99 -20.17
CA VAL A 60 7.52 -15.87 -19.41
C VAL A 60 6.67 -16.61 -18.38
N TRP A 61 6.91 -17.90 -18.14
CA TRP A 61 6.02 -18.74 -17.31
C TRP A 61 6.75 -19.38 -16.13
N VAL A 62 6.18 -19.22 -14.94
CA VAL A 62 6.64 -19.86 -13.69
C VAL A 62 5.57 -20.81 -13.12
N PRO A 63 5.94 -22.04 -12.70
CA PRO A 63 5.00 -22.96 -12.07
C PRO A 63 4.60 -22.48 -10.67
N VAL A 64 3.37 -22.77 -10.26
CA VAL A 64 2.92 -22.53 -8.88
C VAL A 64 3.62 -23.52 -7.95
N THR A 65 4.37 -23.00 -6.99
CA THR A 65 5.14 -23.78 -5.99
C THR A 65 4.29 -24.23 -4.81
N ARG A 66 3.19 -23.52 -4.52
CA ARG A 66 2.24 -23.86 -3.45
C ARG A 66 0.81 -23.47 -3.83
N ARG A 67 -0.04 -24.47 -4.09
CA ARG A 67 -1.48 -24.27 -4.31
C ARG A 67 -2.17 -23.74 -3.04
N GLY A 68 -3.33 -23.12 -3.23
CA GLY A 68 -3.91 -22.11 -2.33
C GLY A 68 -3.65 -20.71 -2.87
N TYR A 69 -2.37 -20.33 -2.98
CA TYR A 69 -1.91 -19.04 -3.48
C TYR A 69 -1.42 -19.14 -4.94
N TRP A 70 -1.34 -18.00 -5.64
CA TRP A 70 -0.57 -17.90 -6.90
C TRP A 70 0.92 -17.67 -6.60
N GLN A 71 1.47 -18.56 -5.78
CA GLN A 71 2.84 -18.53 -5.31
C GLN A 71 3.77 -19.24 -6.29
N PHE A 72 4.87 -18.60 -6.69
CA PHE A 72 5.93 -19.13 -7.55
C PHE A 72 7.32 -18.91 -6.92
N LYS A 73 8.39 -19.32 -7.62
CA LYS A 73 9.78 -18.96 -7.24
C LYS A 73 10.18 -17.69 -7.96
N MET A 74 10.71 -16.72 -7.21
CA MET A 74 11.51 -15.61 -7.72
C MET A 74 13.00 -15.99 -7.57
N ASP A 75 13.83 -15.60 -8.52
CA ASP A 75 15.25 -16.00 -8.58
C ASP A 75 16.16 -15.04 -7.85
N SER A 76 15.94 -13.73 -7.98
CA SER A 76 16.51 -12.67 -7.15
C SER A 76 15.71 -11.36 -7.30
N LEU A 77 16.05 -10.35 -6.50
CA LEU A 77 15.67 -8.95 -6.72
C LEU A 77 16.94 -8.09 -6.60
N ALA A 78 17.22 -7.24 -7.57
CA ALA A 78 18.41 -6.39 -7.60
C ALA A 78 18.08 -4.90 -7.72
N VAL A 79 18.88 -4.06 -7.09
CA VAL A 79 18.86 -2.60 -7.30
C VAL A 79 20.25 -2.00 -7.13
N SER A 80 20.72 -1.26 -8.14
CA SER A 80 22.06 -0.66 -8.24
C SER A 80 23.25 -1.63 -8.10
N LYS A 81 23.58 -2.03 -6.86
CA LYS A 81 24.66 -2.96 -6.51
C LYS A 81 24.29 -3.91 -5.36
N SER A 82 23.02 -3.90 -4.96
CA SER A 82 22.48 -4.70 -3.86
C SER A 82 21.55 -5.77 -4.42
N THR A 83 21.80 -7.01 -4.04
CA THR A 83 20.94 -8.16 -4.35
C THR A 83 20.21 -8.58 -3.08
N PHE A 84 18.93 -8.90 -3.27
CA PHE A 84 17.93 -9.34 -2.32
C PHE A 84 17.35 -10.66 -2.85
N CYS A 85 16.70 -11.46 -1.99
CA CYS A 85 16.18 -12.78 -2.41
C CYS A 85 17.27 -13.69 -3.04
N ASP A 86 18.56 -13.53 -2.70
CA ASP A 86 19.68 -14.30 -3.30
C ASP A 86 19.56 -15.81 -3.00
N GLY A 87 19.84 -16.64 -4.00
CA GLY A 87 19.48 -18.07 -4.05
C GLY A 87 18.00 -18.35 -4.38
N GLY A 88 17.15 -17.32 -4.34
CA GLY A 88 15.73 -17.35 -4.67
C GLY A 88 14.79 -17.52 -3.49
N CYS A 89 13.59 -16.97 -3.63
CA CYS A 89 12.56 -16.89 -2.60
C CYS A 89 11.16 -17.18 -3.18
N ALA A 90 10.17 -17.30 -2.31
CA ALA A 90 8.77 -17.38 -2.75
C ALA A 90 8.23 -15.99 -3.08
N ALA A 91 7.44 -15.89 -4.16
CA ALA A 91 6.70 -14.68 -4.52
C ALA A 91 5.24 -15.04 -4.86
N ILE A 92 4.29 -14.17 -4.53
CA ILE A 92 2.86 -14.31 -4.87
C ILE A 92 2.46 -13.14 -5.77
N ALA A 93 1.83 -13.41 -6.91
CA ALA A 93 1.14 -12.37 -7.69
C ALA A 93 -0.27 -12.18 -7.11
N ASP A 94 -0.55 -10.98 -6.58
CA ASP A 94 -1.81 -10.68 -5.89
C ASP A 94 -2.44 -9.36 -6.36
N THR A 95 -3.48 -9.47 -7.19
CA THR A 95 -4.32 -8.33 -7.61
C THR A 95 -5.28 -7.83 -6.52
N GLY A 96 -5.16 -8.32 -5.28
CA GLY A 96 -5.81 -7.77 -4.09
C GLY A 96 -4.95 -6.74 -3.34
N THR A 97 -3.66 -6.62 -3.69
CA THR A 97 -2.68 -5.76 -3.03
C THR A 97 -2.08 -4.78 -4.05
N SER A 98 -1.95 -3.50 -3.69
CA SER A 98 -1.38 -2.51 -4.62
C SER A 98 0.14 -2.34 -4.51
N LEU A 99 0.70 -2.45 -3.30
CA LEU A 99 2.14 -2.33 -3.05
C LEU A 99 2.87 -3.66 -3.31
N ILE A 100 4.19 -3.58 -3.43
CA ILE A 100 5.08 -4.74 -3.33
C ILE A 100 5.43 -4.93 -1.86
N ALA A 101 5.05 -6.06 -1.28
CA ALA A 101 5.39 -6.40 0.10
C ALA A 101 6.53 -7.43 0.15
N GLY A 102 7.41 -7.34 1.14
CA GLY A 102 8.51 -8.28 1.33
C GLY A 102 9.08 -8.25 2.75
N PRO A 103 10.06 -9.11 3.09
CA PRO A 103 10.65 -9.18 4.43
C PRO A 103 11.17 -7.81 4.88
N THR A 104 10.82 -7.38 6.09
CA THR A 104 11.02 -5.99 6.53
C THR A 104 12.49 -5.57 6.52
N GLU A 105 13.41 -6.49 6.85
CA GLU A 105 14.85 -6.23 6.80
C GLU A 105 15.37 -5.98 5.37
N GLU A 106 14.86 -6.74 4.39
CA GLU A 106 15.22 -6.56 2.96
C GLU A 106 14.59 -5.28 2.40
N VAL A 107 13.31 -5.03 2.68
CA VAL A 107 12.61 -3.82 2.22
C VAL A 107 13.19 -2.55 2.83
N ASN A 108 13.61 -2.55 4.09
CA ASN A 108 14.26 -1.40 4.70
C ASN A 108 15.60 -1.06 4.04
N LYS A 109 16.39 -2.09 3.68
CA LYS A 109 17.64 -1.93 2.91
C LYS A 109 17.38 -1.47 1.48
N LEU A 110 16.38 -2.04 0.80
CA LEU A 110 15.95 -1.63 -0.54
C LEU A 110 15.56 -0.15 -0.55
N ASN A 111 14.69 0.26 0.39
CA ASN A 111 14.27 1.66 0.55
C ASN A 111 15.48 2.60 0.72
N GLN A 112 16.47 2.26 1.56
CA GLN A 112 17.71 3.04 1.69
C GLN A 112 18.48 3.18 0.37
N VAL A 113 18.55 2.12 -0.46
CA VAL A 113 19.26 2.15 -1.75
C VAL A 113 18.54 3.00 -2.80
N ILE A 114 17.21 2.98 -2.85
CA ILE A 114 16.42 3.87 -3.74
C ILE A 114 16.31 5.31 -3.22
N GLY A 115 16.94 5.64 -2.09
CA GLY A 115 16.82 6.96 -1.46
C GLY A 115 15.46 7.24 -0.80
N ALA A 116 14.63 6.20 -0.63
CA ALA A 116 13.41 6.26 0.15
C ALA A 116 13.74 6.23 1.64
N GLN A 117 13.06 7.09 2.39
CA GLN A 117 13.14 7.10 3.84
C GLN A 117 11.93 6.33 4.34
N THR A 118 12.15 5.19 5.01
CA THR A 118 11.12 4.47 5.79
C THR A 118 10.40 5.51 6.64
N VAL A 119 9.11 5.78 6.37
CA VAL A 119 8.57 7.16 6.49
C VAL A 119 9.00 7.71 7.83
N PRO A 120 9.86 8.76 7.87
CA PRO A 120 10.17 9.42 9.12
C PRO A 120 8.86 10.05 9.54
N SER A 121 8.10 9.31 10.34
CA SER A 121 6.86 9.84 10.89
C SER A 121 7.21 11.09 11.66
N ALA A 122 8.42 11.19 12.24
CA ALA A 122 9.19 12.42 12.41
C ALA A 122 8.65 13.61 11.58
N ASP A 123 8.88 13.79 10.27
CA ASP A 123 8.44 15.02 9.61
C ASP A 123 6.92 15.16 9.46
N TYR A 124 6.15 14.07 9.33
CA TYR A 124 4.68 14.12 9.18
C TYR A 124 3.96 14.31 10.53
N CYS A 125 4.22 13.43 11.49
CA CYS A 125 3.88 13.52 12.91
C CYS A 125 4.46 14.79 13.56
N LYS A 126 5.64 15.32 13.17
CA LYS A 126 6.10 16.66 13.56
C LYS A 126 5.18 17.71 12.96
N SER A 127 4.90 17.71 11.65
CA SER A 127 3.98 18.69 11.07
C SER A 127 2.58 18.66 11.70
N LEU A 128 2.10 17.48 12.11
CA LEU A 128 0.88 17.29 12.90
C LEU A 128 1.07 17.74 14.36
N ALA A 129 2.21 17.49 14.98
CA ALA A 129 2.56 17.91 16.34
C ALA A 129 2.68 19.43 16.47
N THR A 130 3.31 20.10 15.50
CA THR A 130 3.34 21.55 15.39
C THR A 130 1.91 22.07 15.22
N ALA A 131 1.12 21.51 14.29
CA ALA A 131 -0.28 21.92 14.08
C ALA A 131 -1.18 21.67 15.31
N VAL A 132 -0.98 20.57 16.04
CA VAL A 132 -1.66 20.26 17.30
C VAL A 132 -1.21 21.22 18.40
N GLY A 133 0.10 21.45 18.56
CA GLY A 133 0.70 22.27 19.61
C GLY A 133 0.38 23.77 19.46
N GLU A 134 0.52 24.32 18.26
CA GLU A 134 0.08 25.68 17.92
C GLU A 134 -1.41 25.86 18.23
N ARG A 135 -2.24 24.89 17.82
CA ARG A 135 -3.68 24.95 18.03
C ARG A 135 -4.07 24.80 19.50
N MET A 136 -3.46 23.88 20.23
CA MET A 136 -3.65 23.70 21.68
C MET A 136 -3.24 24.94 22.49
N SER A 137 -2.18 25.63 22.06
CA SER A 137 -1.76 26.91 22.65
C SER A 137 -2.79 28.04 22.46
N SER A 138 -3.76 27.87 21.54
CA SER A 138 -4.85 28.83 21.27
C SER A 138 -6.21 28.45 21.89
N LEU A 139 -6.31 27.35 22.63
CA LEU A 139 -7.54 26.86 23.26
C LEU A 139 -7.64 27.28 24.75
N SER A 140 -8.86 27.37 25.29
CA SER A 140 -9.09 27.63 26.73
C SER A 140 -8.78 26.40 27.59
N GLU A 141 -8.56 26.60 28.89
CA GLU A 141 -8.19 25.52 29.82
C GLU A 141 -9.24 24.39 29.91
N GLU A 142 -10.53 24.71 29.72
CA GLU A 142 -11.59 23.69 29.68
C GLU A 142 -11.52 22.83 28.41
N ALA A 143 -11.06 23.38 27.29
CA ALA A 143 -10.92 22.66 26.03
C ALA A 143 -9.66 21.76 25.99
N LYS A 144 -8.61 22.11 26.75
CA LYS A 144 -7.36 21.30 26.85
C LYS A 144 -7.53 19.96 27.58
N HIS A 145 -8.67 19.72 28.23
CA HIS A 145 -8.96 18.49 29.00
C HIS A 145 -10.00 17.56 28.34
N GLY A 146 -10.36 17.78 27.07
CA GLY A 146 -11.38 17.01 26.36
C GLY A 146 -10.84 15.90 25.46
N ALA A 147 -11.37 14.67 25.60
CA ALA A 147 -11.10 13.51 24.74
C ALA A 147 -11.68 13.62 23.30
N ASP A 148 -11.82 14.83 22.78
CA ASP A 148 -12.46 15.17 21.51
C ASP A 148 -11.58 16.07 20.63
N LEU A 149 -10.30 16.26 21.01
CA LEU A 149 -9.33 17.15 20.35
C LEU A 149 -9.27 16.92 18.83
N CYS A 150 -9.21 15.67 18.38
CA CYS A 150 -9.13 15.34 16.95
C CYS A 150 -10.38 15.78 16.15
N LYS A 151 -11.55 15.88 16.78
CA LYS A 151 -12.77 16.45 16.18
C LYS A 151 -12.73 17.98 16.19
N GLN A 152 -12.20 18.60 17.24
CA GLN A 152 -11.97 20.05 17.30
C GLN A 152 -10.93 20.54 16.25
N LEU A 153 -9.99 19.67 15.88
CA LEU A 153 -9.03 19.89 14.79
C LEU A 153 -9.63 19.64 13.39
N ASN A 154 -10.84 19.10 13.29
CA ASN A 154 -11.47 18.57 12.07
C ASN A 154 -10.68 17.44 11.38
N LEU A 155 -9.78 16.76 12.11
CA LEU A 155 -9.09 15.56 11.63
C LEU A 155 -9.99 14.32 11.71
N CYS A 156 -10.85 14.26 12.74
CA CYS A 156 -11.94 13.28 12.86
C CYS A 156 -13.29 13.93 12.57
N GLN A 157 -14.21 13.18 11.95
CA GLN A 157 -15.58 13.64 11.76
C GLN A 157 -16.34 13.65 13.10
N ALA A 158 -17.15 14.68 13.32
CA ALA A 158 -18.08 14.72 14.42
C ALA A 158 -19.32 13.87 14.10
N ASP A 159 -19.54 12.82 14.88
CA ASP A 159 -20.68 11.92 14.72
C ASP A 159 -22.01 12.70 14.84
N ARG A 160 -22.86 12.56 13.82
CA ARG A 160 -24.12 13.32 13.65
C ARG A 160 -25.29 12.40 13.37
N SER A 161 -25.76 11.75 14.43
CA SER A 161 -27.18 11.37 14.49
C SER A 161 -28.08 12.61 14.71
N VAL A 162 -29.37 12.46 14.40
CA VAL A 162 -30.45 13.48 14.44
C VAL A 162 -30.57 14.42 13.22
N PHE A 163 -31.52 14.06 12.36
CA PHE A 163 -32.11 14.86 11.29
C PHE A 163 -33.15 15.85 11.85
N HIS A 164 -33.07 17.16 11.59
CA HIS A 164 -34.28 18.02 11.46
C HIS A 164 -34.05 19.37 10.74
N SER A 165 -34.53 19.42 9.49
CA SER A 165 -34.98 20.57 8.65
C SER A 165 -34.60 22.02 9.03
N ARG A 166 -33.77 22.65 8.18
CA ARG A 166 -34.10 23.90 7.43
C ARG A 166 -33.15 24.08 6.22
N LYS A 167 -33.46 25.01 5.31
CA LYS A 167 -32.93 25.09 3.92
C LYS A 167 -31.74 26.04 3.72
N LEU A 168 -31.07 25.86 2.57
CA LEU A 168 -30.02 26.69 1.90
C LEU A 168 -28.59 26.46 2.43
N ALA A 169 -27.56 26.26 1.61
CA ALA A 169 -27.49 26.05 0.14
C ALA A 169 -26.28 25.15 -0.24
N ALA A 170 -25.99 24.98 -1.54
CA ALA A 170 -24.93 24.13 -2.14
C ALA A 170 -23.56 24.19 -1.41
N ILE A 171 -22.73 23.13 -1.39
CA ILE A 171 -22.27 22.28 -2.51
C ILE A 171 -22.14 20.78 -2.14
N GLN A 172 -22.29 19.91 -3.14
CA GLN A 172 -21.99 18.46 -3.19
C GLN A 172 -21.71 18.10 -4.68
N PRO A 173 -21.32 16.86 -5.08
CA PRO A 173 -21.09 15.60 -4.33
C PRO A 173 -19.62 15.09 -4.52
N VAL A 174 -19.13 13.86 -4.27
CA VAL A 174 -19.41 12.58 -3.52
C VAL A 174 -17.99 11.98 -3.24
N ALA A 175 -17.69 11.00 -2.37
CA ALA A 175 -18.37 10.26 -1.28
C ALA A 175 -17.28 9.50 -0.46
N GLY A 176 -17.66 8.90 0.68
CA GLY A 176 -16.93 7.85 1.39
C GLY A 176 -17.93 6.89 2.04
N LYS A 177 -17.60 5.61 2.22
CA LYS A 177 -18.51 4.63 2.84
C LYS A 177 -18.52 4.75 4.37
N GLU A 178 -19.63 4.35 4.97
CA GLU A 178 -19.83 4.31 6.41
C GLU A 178 -18.76 3.42 7.10
N GLY A 179 -18.24 3.85 8.24
CA GLY A 179 -17.38 3.05 9.11
C GLY A 179 -15.86 3.14 8.90
N THR A 180 -15.36 3.80 7.83
CA THR A 180 -13.91 4.00 7.67
C THR A 180 -13.42 5.24 8.41
N ILE A 181 -12.69 5.04 9.50
CA ILE A 181 -11.86 6.07 10.14
C ILE A 181 -10.80 6.52 9.13
N SER A 182 -10.62 7.83 8.92
CA SER A 182 -9.60 8.32 7.98
C SER A 182 -8.18 8.14 8.55
N PRO A 183 -7.13 8.02 7.71
CA PRO A 183 -5.75 7.87 8.21
C PRO A 183 -5.31 9.02 9.13
N GLU A 184 -5.77 10.23 8.87
CA GLU A 184 -5.50 11.43 9.68
C GLU A 184 -6.22 11.37 11.03
N CYS A 185 -7.48 10.89 11.05
CA CYS A 185 -8.23 10.66 12.28
C CYS A 185 -7.59 9.55 13.12
N ALA A 186 -7.31 8.39 12.52
CA ALA A 186 -6.70 7.25 13.19
C ALA A 186 -5.33 7.58 13.79
N LEU A 187 -4.49 8.34 13.05
CA LEU A 187 -3.22 8.84 13.57
C LEU A 187 -3.41 9.86 14.69
N CYS A 188 -4.39 10.77 14.59
CA CYS A 188 -4.68 11.72 15.66
C CYS A 188 -5.21 11.03 16.94
N GLU A 189 -6.11 10.06 16.81
CA GLU A 189 -6.63 9.28 17.94
C GLU A 189 -5.52 8.39 18.55
N SER A 190 -4.63 7.83 17.72
CA SER A 190 -3.42 7.13 18.20
C SER A 190 -2.48 8.06 18.96
N LEU A 191 -2.20 9.27 18.44
CA LEU A 191 -1.36 10.25 19.14
C LEU A 191 -2.01 10.67 20.46
N THR A 192 -3.25 11.15 20.45
CA THR A 192 -3.94 11.63 21.66
C THR A 192 -4.12 10.54 22.73
N SER A 193 -4.41 9.30 22.35
CA SER A 193 -4.47 8.17 23.30
C SER A 193 -3.10 7.77 23.87
N LEU A 194 -2.01 8.07 23.16
CA LEU A 194 -0.63 7.90 23.66
C LEU A 194 -0.17 9.06 24.58
N PHE A 195 -0.83 10.23 24.59
CA PHE A 195 -0.52 11.35 25.52
C PHE A 195 -1.64 11.60 26.57
N PRO A 196 -2.06 10.60 27.38
CA PRO A 196 -3.20 10.74 28.29
C PRO A 196 -2.92 11.57 29.55
N GLU A 197 -1.65 11.87 29.89
CA GLU A 197 -1.27 12.61 31.10
C GLU A 197 -0.53 13.91 30.79
N ASN A 198 -0.84 14.96 31.58
CA ASN A 198 -0.11 16.23 31.66
C ASN A 198 0.05 17.04 30.35
N LEU A 199 -0.84 16.84 29.38
CA LEU A 199 -0.94 17.66 28.17
C LEU A 199 -1.09 19.16 28.50
N GLY A 200 -1.86 19.51 29.53
CA GLY A 200 -2.00 20.89 30.03
C GLY A 200 -0.69 21.48 30.56
N ALA A 201 0.03 20.76 31.43
CA ALA A 201 1.30 21.23 31.99
C ALA A 201 2.40 21.39 30.93
N ALA A 202 2.39 20.57 29.88
CA ALA A 202 3.29 20.73 28.74
C ALA A 202 2.97 22.00 27.91
N VAL A 203 1.69 22.41 27.82
CA VAL A 203 1.30 23.70 27.22
C VAL A 203 1.74 24.88 28.09
N GLU A 204 1.54 24.81 29.41
CA GLU A 204 1.97 25.87 30.34
C GLU A 204 3.49 26.13 30.31
N GLN A 205 4.27 25.09 30.01
CA GLN A 205 5.74 25.17 29.95
C GLN A 205 6.29 25.51 28.54
N GLY A 206 5.42 25.59 27.51
CA GLY A 206 5.82 25.80 26.11
C GLY A 206 6.48 24.59 25.43
N ASP A 207 6.58 23.48 26.16
CA ASP A 207 7.36 22.26 25.87
C ASP A 207 6.51 21.21 25.10
N LEU A 208 5.21 21.46 24.89
CA LEU A 208 4.32 20.52 24.21
C LEU A 208 4.84 20.12 22.82
N THR A 209 5.21 21.10 21.97
CA THR A 209 5.66 20.79 20.60
C THR A 209 6.92 19.93 20.63
N GLU A 210 7.98 20.35 21.35
CA GLU A 210 9.26 19.62 21.41
C GLU A 210 9.09 18.17 21.92
N ARG A 211 8.19 17.94 22.89
CA ARG A 211 7.86 16.59 23.40
C ARG A 211 7.03 15.75 22.45
N LEU A 212 6.07 16.36 21.74
CA LEU A 212 5.32 15.67 20.68
C LEU A 212 6.31 15.24 19.58
N GLU A 213 7.14 16.17 19.10
CA GLU A 213 8.13 15.96 18.04
C GLU A 213 9.19 14.91 18.40
N SER A 214 9.76 14.96 19.61
CA SER A 214 10.72 13.96 20.10
C SER A 214 10.12 12.55 20.13
N ARG A 215 8.85 12.40 20.51
CA ARG A 215 8.19 11.10 20.54
C ARG A 215 7.71 10.62 19.17
N CYS A 216 7.52 11.53 18.21
CA CYS A 216 7.39 11.16 16.79
C CYS A 216 8.69 10.51 16.26
N GLU A 217 9.87 10.94 16.73
CA GLU A 217 11.15 10.29 16.37
C GLU A 217 11.28 8.89 17.00
N GLU A 218 10.94 8.75 18.28
CA GLU A 218 10.93 7.45 19.00
C GLU A 218 10.00 6.44 18.29
N LEU A 219 8.76 6.82 17.99
CA LEU A 219 7.81 5.96 17.29
C LEU A 219 8.20 5.67 15.83
N SER A 220 8.91 6.58 15.16
CA SER A 220 9.52 6.32 13.83
C SER A 220 10.57 5.21 13.92
N SER A 221 11.43 5.25 14.94
CA SER A 221 12.49 4.26 15.14
C SER A 221 11.96 2.84 15.40
N SER A 222 10.70 2.72 15.83
CA SER A 222 10.01 1.46 16.08
C SER A 222 9.23 0.90 14.86
N ASN A 223 9.14 1.63 13.74
CA ASN A 223 8.35 1.28 12.54
C ASN A 223 6.83 1.06 12.81
N GLN A 224 6.32 1.48 13.98
CA GLN A 224 4.94 1.19 14.41
C GLN A 224 3.88 2.10 13.75
N LEU A 225 4.27 3.27 13.23
CA LEU A 225 3.32 4.26 12.68
C LEU A 225 3.05 4.15 11.17
N THR A 226 3.79 3.31 10.45
CA THR A 226 3.87 3.35 8.97
C THR A 226 3.37 2.09 8.28
N GLY A 227 3.13 0.99 9.03
CA GLY A 227 2.85 -0.32 8.45
C GLY A 227 3.94 -0.83 7.50
N GLY A 228 5.20 -0.42 7.72
CA GLY A 228 6.34 -0.78 6.88
C GLY A 228 6.50 0.05 5.60
N GLN A 229 5.73 1.11 5.39
CA GLN A 229 5.82 1.98 4.20
C GLN A 229 6.98 2.99 4.28
N ALA A 230 7.41 3.50 3.12
CA ALA A 230 8.46 4.52 2.99
C ALA A 230 8.02 5.69 2.09
N SER A 231 8.58 6.88 2.32
CA SER A 231 8.38 8.09 1.53
C SER A 231 9.60 8.41 0.69
N VAL A 232 9.38 9.04 -0.47
CA VAL A 232 10.46 9.55 -1.34
C VAL A 232 10.26 11.03 -1.60
N ASP A 233 11.36 11.72 -1.87
CA ASP A 233 11.35 13.08 -2.39
C ASP A 233 10.86 13.06 -3.84
N CYS A 234 9.68 13.63 -4.09
CA CYS A 234 9.08 13.69 -5.42
C CYS A 234 10.00 14.32 -6.50
N SER A 235 10.93 15.19 -6.10
CA SER A 235 11.86 15.83 -7.04
C SER A 235 12.99 14.91 -7.51
N LYS A 236 13.29 13.84 -6.76
CA LYS A 236 14.41 12.91 -7.02
C LYS A 236 14.03 11.67 -7.82
N ILE A 237 12.74 11.47 -8.13
CA ILE A 237 12.27 10.33 -8.94
C ILE A 237 13.07 10.15 -10.26
N PRO A 238 13.51 11.20 -10.98
CA PRO A 238 14.35 11.03 -12.18
C PRO A 238 15.78 10.53 -11.92
N ASP A 239 16.29 10.65 -10.69
CA ASP A 239 17.64 10.25 -10.28
C ASP A 239 17.66 8.91 -9.51
N MET A 240 16.48 8.35 -9.20
CA MET A 240 16.33 7.09 -8.49
C MET A 240 16.62 5.89 -9.41
N PRO A 241 17.27 4.82 -8.91
CA PRO A 241 17.66 3.68 -9.73
C PRO A 241 16.47 2.78 -10.07
N ASP A 242 16.55 2.07 -11.19
CA ASP A 242 15.61 1.00 -11.52
C ASP A 242 15.77 -0.22 -10.58
N VAL A 243 14.70 -0.99 -10.40
CA VAL A 243 14.67 -2.22 -9.59
C VAL A 243 14.35 -3.42 -10.48
N ASP A 244 15.26 -4.39 -10.52
CA ASP A 244 15.16 -5.59 -11.35
C ASP A 244 14.64 -6.78 -10.52
N PHE A 245 13.68 -7.52 -11.08
CA PHE A 245 13.18 -8.77 -10.51
C PHE A 245 13.54 -9.91 -11.47
N GLU A 246 14.28 -10.92 -11.02
CA GLU A 246 14.62 -12.09 -11.84
C GLU A 246 13.58 -13.20 -11.62
N ILE A 247 12.90 -13.61 -12.69
CA ILE A 247 11.82 -14.61 -12.64
C ILE A 247 11.98 -15.59 -13.81
N ALA A 248 12.27 -16.85 -13.50
CA ALA A 248 12.64 -17.90 -14.46
C ALA A 248 13.90 -17.58 -15.30
N GLY A 249 14.83 -16.78 -14.74
CA GLY A 249 16.03 -16.30 -15.43
C GLY A 249 15.80 -15.19 -16.47
N GLU A 250 14.61 -14.60 -16.51
CA GLU A 250 14.30 -13.39 -17.30
C GLU A 250 14.15 -12.20 -16.35
N THR A 251 14.57 -11.00 -16.78
CA THR A 251 14.62 -9.79 -15.94
C THR A 251 13.40 -8.89 -16.16
N PHE A 252 12.74 -8.51 -15.06
CA PHE A 252 11.56 -7.65 -15.04
C PHE A 252 11.88 -6.32 -14.33
N THR A 253 12.37 -5.34 -15.09
CA THR A 253 12.78 -4.02 -14.58
C THR A 253 11.58 -3.13 -14.26
N LEU A 254 11.52 -2.55 -13.06
CA LEU A 254 10.63 -1.44 -12.71
C LEU A 254 11.43 -0.15 -12.59
N SER A 255 11.07 0.86 -13.37
CA SER A 255 11.62 2.21 -13.21
C SER A 255 11.06 2.94 -12.00
N ALA A 256 11.78 3.94 -11.50
CA ALA A 256 11.33 4.79 -10.41
C ALA A 256 9.94 5.39 -10.63
N SER A 257 9.58 5.72 -11.88
CA SER A 257 8.25 6.23 -12.25
C SER A 257 7.11 5.22 -12.08
N GLN A 258 7.42 3.91 -12.10
CA GLN A 258 6.45 2.82 -11.98
C GLN A 258 6.32 2.34 -10.53
N TYR A 259 7.44 2.30 -9.79
CA TYR A 259 7.45 1.87 -8.39
C TYR A 259 7.23 3.00 -7.36
N VAL A 260 7.27 4.28 -7.73
CA VAL A 260 6.89 5.39 -6.83
C VAL A 260 5.41 5.77 -7.04
N LEU A 261 4.62 5.70 -5.97
CA LEU A 261 3.23 6.15 -5.99
C LEU A 261 3.16 7.65 -5.66
N GLN A 262 2.53 8.43 -6.54
CA GLN A 262 2.25 9.85 -6.31
C GLN A 262 0.80 10.04 -5.91
N ILE A 263 0.55 10.47 -4.66
CA ILE A 263 -0.80 10.69 -4.11
C ILE A 263 -1.00 12.17 -3.76
N LYS A 264 -2.23 12.68 -3.85
CA LYS A 264 -2.54 14.08 -3.55
C LYS A 264 -3.27 14.19 -2.20
N ILE A 265 -2.58 14.71 -1.19
CA ILE A 265 -3.11 14.95 0.16
C ILE A 265 -3.20 16.46 0.39
N ALA A 266 -4.38 16.97 0.73
CA ALA A 266 -4.65 18.40 0.96
C ALA A 266 -4.12 19.34 -0.17
N GLY A 267 -4.13 18.87 -1.42
CA GLY A 267 -3.63 19.61 -2.59
C GLY A 267 -2.10 19.56 -2.80
N ARG A 268 -1.34 18.93 -1.91
CA ARG A 268 0.10 18.66 -2.07
C ARG A 268 0.29 17.24 -2.64
N THR A 269 1.29 17.06 -3.51
CA THR A 269 1.71 15.72 -3.93
C THR A 269 2.65 15.14 -2.88
N GLN A 270 2.31 13.99 -2.32
CA GLN A 270 3.20 13.14 -1.54
C GLN A 270 3.64 11.97 -2.41
N CYS A 271 4.90 11.60 -2.34
CA CYS A 271 5.44 10.44 -3.03
C CYS A 271 5.81 9.35 -2.02
N LEU A 272 5.39 8.11 -2.32
CA LEU A 272 5.58 6.93 -1.50
C LEU A 272 6.33 5.86 -2.29
N SER A 273 7.18 5.11 -1.60
CA SER A 273 7.77 3.89 -2.13
C SER A 273 6.69 2.85 -2.37
N GLY A 274 6.77 2.15 -3.49
CA GLY A 274 5.95 0.98 -3.78
C GLY A 274 6.31 -0.24 -2.93
N PHE A 275 7.36 -0.17 -2.12
CA PHE A 275 7.87 -1.27 -1.29
C PHE A 275 7.47 -1.10 0.18
N MET A 276 6.81 -2.11 0.75
CA MET A 276 6.43 -2.15 2.18
C MET A 276 6.98 -3.39 2.90
N GLY A 277 7.46 -3.21 4.14
CA GLY A 277 7.88 -4.31 5.00
C GLY A 277 6.69 -5.11 5.54
N LEU A 278 6.70 -6.43 5.34
CA LEU A 278 5.68 -7.36 5.82
C LEU A 278 6.28 -8.74 6.09
N ASP A 279 6.50 -9.07 7.37
CA ASP A 279 7.08 -10.34 7.78
C ASP A 279 6.02 -11.44 7.88
N VAL A 280 5.79 -12.16 6.78
CA VAL A 280 4.90 -13.32 6.73
C VAL A 280 5.54 -14.51 7.48
N PRO A 281 4.89 -15.07 8.52
CA PRO A 281 5.50 -16.13 9.33
C PRO A 281 5.57 -17.49 8.61
N ALA A 282 6.45 -18.35 9.12
CA ALA A 282 6.45 -19.77 8.77
C ALA A 282 5.10 -20.43 9.15
N PRO A 283 4.61 -21.42 8.39
CA PRO A 283 5.26 -22.09 7.26
C PRO A 283 4.94 -21.46 5.90
N LEU A 284 4.51 -20.19 5.83
CA LEU A 284 4.17 -19.52 4.57
C LEU A 284 5.31 -18.65 4.04
N GLY A 285 5.86 -17.75 4.87
CA GLY A 285 7.01 -16.93 4.51
C GLY A 285 8.36 -17.50 4.99
N PRO A 286 9.48 -16.78 4.74
CA PRO A 286 9.53 -15.46 4.09
C PRO A 286 9.12 -15.52 2.61
N LEU A 287 8.38 -14.51 2.16
CA LEU A 287 7.94 -14.37 0.77
C LEU A 287 7.77 -12.90 0.37
N TRP A 288 7.66 -12.66 -0.93
CA TRP A 288 7.26 -11.38 -1.51
C TRP A 288 5.82 -11.44 -2.03
N ILE A 289 5.10 -10.32 -1.98
CA ILE A 289 3.79 -10.14 -2.61
C ILE A 289 3.96 -9.08 -3.70
N LEU A 290 3.74 -9.46 -4.95
CA LEU A 290 3.82 -8.58 -6.11
C LEU A 290 2.40 -8.08 -6.44
N GLY A 291 2.11 -6.87 -5.98
CA GLY A 291 0.84 -6.17 -6.20
C GLY A 291 0.80 -5.29 -7.46
N ASP A 292 -0.21 -4.43 -7.58
CA ASP A 292 -0.48 -3.56 -8.75
C ASP A 292 0.74 -2.75 -9.26
N VAL A 293 1.68 -2.39 -8.37
CA VAL A 293 2.95 -1.74 -8.74
C VAL A 293 3.80 -2.60 -9.70
N PHE A 294 3.81 -3.92 -9.52
CA PHE A 294 4.45 -4.87 -10.44
C PHE A 294 3.48 -5.34 -11.55
N LEU A 295 2.23 -5.66 -11.18
CA LEU A 295 1.24 -6.23 -12.10
C LEU A 295 0.67 -5.23 -13.13
N GLY A 296 0.94 -3.93 -12.97
CA GLY A 296 0.61 -2.88 -13.93
C GLY A 296 1.53 -2.87 -15.16
N PRO A 297 2.84 -2.66 -15.00
CA PRO A 297 3.82 -2.81 -16.08
C PRO A 297 3.87 -4.20 -16.70
N TRP A 298 3.51 -5.24 -15.93
CA TRP A 298 3.60 -6.64 -16.35
C TRP A 298 2.23 -7.31 -16.43
N HIS A 299 1.64 -7.32 -17.62
CA HIS A 299 0.41 -8.05 -17.92
C HIS A 299 0.53 -9.50 -17.45
N THR A 300 -0.38 -9.91 -16.56
CA THR A 300 -0.28 -11.18 -15.83
C THR A 300 -1.38 -12.16 -16.24
N VAL A 301 -0.99 -13.39 -16.58
CA VAL A 301 -1.90 -14.52 -16.86
C VAL A 301 -1.81 -15.55 -15.75
N PHE A 302 -2.95 -15.96 -15.22
CA PHE A 302 -3.11 -17.00 -14.21
C PHE A 302 -3.70 -18.25 -14.88
N ASP A 303 -2.86 -19.25 -15.14
CA ASP A 303 -3.21 -20.49 -15.84
C ASP A 303 -3.51 -21.59 -14.81
N TYR A 304 -4.80 -21.72 -14.46
CA TYR A 304 -5.29 -22.68 -13.46
C TYR A 304 -5.13 -24.11 -13.94
N GLY A 305 -5.45 -24.37 -15.22
CA GLY A 305 -5.35 -25.69 -15.84
C GLY A 305 -3.93 -26.28 -15.87
N LYS A 306 -2.90 -25.42 -15.84
CA LYS A 306 -1.49 -25.85 -15.73
C LYS A 306 -0.81 -25.42 -14.42
N SER A 307 -1.57 -24.84 -13.48
CA SER A 307 -1.09 -24.31 -12.19
C SER A 307 0.21 -23.50 -12.32
N ARG A 308 0.16 -22.39 -13.08
CA ARG A 308 1.32 -21.52 -13.37
C ARG A 308 0.89 -20.07 -13.60
N VAL A 309 1.80 -19.13 -13.37
CA VAL A 309 1.63 -17.69 -13.65
C VAL A 309 2.50 -17.30 -14.84
N GLY A 310 2.09 -16.33 -15.64
CA GLY A 310 2.87 -15.84 -16.76
C GLY A 310 2.85 -14.32 -16.92
N PHE A 311 4.02 -13.71 -17.15
CA PHE A 311 4.25 -12.26 -17.19
C PHE A 311 4.77 -11.80 -18.55
N ALA A 312 4.22 -10.72 -19.09
CA ALA A 312 4.69 -10.05 -20.30
C ALA A 312 4.57 -8.52 -20.15
N GLU A 313 5.33 -7.75 -20.92
CA GLU A 313 5.24 -6.29 -20.96
C GLU A 313 3.80 -5.84 -21.30
N ALA A 314 3.23 -4.93 -20.51
CA ALA A 314 1.90 -4.35 -20.75
C ALA A 314 1.92 -3.27 -21.84
N ALA A 315 0.79 -3.06 -22.52
CA ALA A 315 0.62 -2.07 -23.59
C ALA A 315 0.01 -0.73 -23.14
#